data_AF-A0A382KDA8-F1
#
_entry.id   AF-A0A382KDA8-F1
#
_cell.length_a   1.000
_cell.length_b   1.000
_cell.length_c   1.000
_cell.angle_alpha   90.00
_cell.angle_beta   90.00
_cell.angle_gamma   90.00
#
_symmetry.space_group_name_H-M   'P 1'
#
loop_
_entity.id
_entity.type
_entity.pdbx_description
1 polymer ?
#
loop_
_entity_poly.entity_id
_entity_poly.type
_entity_poly.pdbx_seq_one_letter_code
_entity_poly.pdbx_strand_id
1 'polypeptide(L)'
;MDTVIEYWENNPYVRHITNLDDLGQPYSCEQWNNLSSIPYLIIDDGPSYDLYSMFHYQDAFPTHVLIDHNMIVYHKGNGLSTWLTNQYIQEMLDNCGELCSWNASTADINFDGYINILDIIELANIILNDDS
;
A
#
# COMPACT_ATOMS: atom_id res chain seq x y z
N MET A 1 7.26 -11.39 -8.15
CA MET A 1 6.46 -10.40 -7.42
C MET A 1 7.01 -10.19 -6.01
N ASP A 2 7.54 -11.22 -5.36
CA ASP A 2 8.14 -11.13 -4.01
C ASP A 2 9.20 -10.02 -3.88
N THR A 3 10.05 -9.82 -4.90
CA THR A 3 11.03 -8.72 -4.93
C THR A 3 10.40 -7.32 -4.95
N VAL A 4 9.19 -7.18 -5.50
CA VAL A 4 8.42 -5.91 -5.47
C VAL A 4 7.89 -5.69 -4.06
N ILE A 5 7.32 -6.73 -3.44
CA ILE A 5 6.79 -6.66 -2.08
C ILE A 5 7.91 -6.27 -1.11
N GLU A 6 9.07 -6.93 -1.21
CA GLU A 6 10.26 -6.61 -0.40
C GLU A 6 10.73 -5.17 -0.59
N TYR A 7 10.79 -4.71 -1.85
CA TYR A 7 11.25 -3.35 -2.16
C TYR A 7 10.37 -2.26 -1.52
N TRP A 8 9.06 -2.50 -1.40
CA TRP A 8 8.10 -1.53 -0.88
C TRP A 8 7.61 -1.82 0.55
N GLU A 9 8.12 -2.86 1.22
CA GLU A 9 7.60 -3.32 2.52
C GLU A 9 7.59 -2.23 3.61
N ASN A 10 8.59 -1.34 3.58
CA ASN A 10 8.77 -0.27 4.56
C ASN A 10 8.11 1.05 4.14
N ASN A 11 7.46 1.10 2.97
CA ASN A 11 6.76 2.29 2.52
C ASN A 11 5.34 2.32 3.14
N PRO A 12 5.02 3.33 3.98
CA PRO A 12 3.74 3.38 4.67
C PRO A 12 2.53 3.62 3.74
N TYR A 13 2.76 3.97 2.47
CA TYR A 13 1.72 4.24 1.46
C TYR A 13 1.48 3.10 0.47
N VAL A 14 2.31 2.05 0.49
CA VAL A 14 2.15 0.90 -0.39
C VAL A 14 1.64 -0.28 0.44
N ARG A 15 0.59 -0.96 -0.05
CA ARG A 15 0.05 -2.17 0.56
C ARG A 15 -0.07 -3.27 -0.48
N HIS A 16 0.26 -4.48 -0.05
CA HIS A 16 0.17 -5.68 -0.87
C HIS A 16 -0.93 -6.57 -0.32
N ILE A 17 -1.82 -6.98 -1.21
CA ILE A 17 -2.91 -7.91 -0.93
C ILE A 17 -2.85 -9.00 -2.00
N THR A 18 -2.91 -10.25 -1.56
CA THR A 18 -3.01 -11.41 -2.44
C THR A 18 -4.36 -12.07 -2.20
N ASN A 19 -5.20 -12.15 -3.23
CA ASN A 19 -6.31 -13.09 -3.21
C ASN A 19 -5.77 -14.48 -3.52
N LEU A 20 -6.20 -15.45 -2.72
CA LEU A 20 -5.85 -16.84 -2.90
C LEU A 20 -7.12 -17.67 -3.06
N ASP A 21 -7.37 -18.09 -4.30
CA ASP A 21 -8.37 -19.08 -4.62
C ASP A 21 -7.84 -20.52 -4.37
N ASP A 22 -8.76 -21.49 -4.36
CA ASP A 22 -8.45 -22.93 -4.19
C ASP A 22 -7.75 -23.29 -2.87
N LEU A 23 -8.16 -22.64 -1.77
CA LEU A 23 -7.65 -22.95 -0.44
C LEU A 23 -7.73 -24.45 -0.09
N GLY A 24 -6.64 -24.95 0.50
CA GLY A 24 -6.53 -26.36 0.91
C GLY A 24 -5.97 -27.28 -0.17
N GLN A 25 -5.58 -26.74 -1.35
CA GLN A 25 -4.88 -27.49 -2.40
C GLN A 25 -3.71 -26.66 -2.97
N PRO A 26 -2.43 -26.96 -2.67
CA PRO A 26 -1.92 -27.97 -1.75
C PRO A 26 -1.78 -27.52 -0.28
N TYR A 27 -2.02 -26.23 0.01
CA TYR A 27 -1.75 -25.63 1.33
C TYR A 27 -2.97 -24.88 1.88
N SER A 28 -3.10 -24.84 3.21
CA SER A 28 -4.04 -23.95 3.92
C SER A 28 -3.56 -22.49 3.88
N CYS A 29 -4.43 -21.54 4.25
CA CYS A 29 -4.09 -20.11 4.31
C CYS A 29 -2.89 -19.84 5.24
N GLU A 30 -2.87 -20.44 6.43
CA GLU A 30 -1.73 -20.33 7.36
C GLU A 30 -0.43 -20.91 6.79
N GLN A 31 -0.53 -22.02 6.05
CA GLN A 31 0.64 -22.63 5.42
C GLN A 31 1.20 -21.73 4.30
N TRP A 32 0.34 -21.09 3.51
CA TRP A 32 0.75 -20.09 2.52
C TRP A 32 1.44 -18.89 3.15
N ASN A 33 0.92 -18.38 4.27
CA ASN A 33 1.58 -17.30 5.02
C ASN A 33 2.99 -17.70 5.50
N ASN A 34 3.20 -18.98 5.84
CA ASN A 34 4.51 -19.48 6.30
C ASN A 34 5.54 -19.73 5.18
N LEU A 35 5.17 -19.59 3.91
CA LEU A 35 6.09 -19.74 2.78
C LEU A 35 6.85 -18.45 2.45
N SER A 36 6.36 -17.30 2.87
CA SER A 36 7.02 -16.02 2.66
C SER A 36 7.66 -15.52 3.96
N SER A 37 8.85 -14.94 3.87
CA SER A 37 9.46 -14.20 4.97
C SER A 37 8.87 -12.81 5.15
N ILE A 38 7.99 -12.37 4.24
CA ILE A 38 7.43 -11.02 4.22
C ILE A 38 5.95 -11.09 4.61
N PRO A 39 5.52 -10.43 5.70
CA PRO A 39 4.14 -10.43 6.11
C PRO A 39 3.32 -9.50 5.21
N TYR A 40 2.59 -10.05 4.26
CA TYR A 40 1.57 -9.32 3.49
C TYR A 40 0.19 -9.97 3.67
N LEU A 41 -0.86 -9.20 3.39
CA LEU A 41 -2.23 -9.67 3.60
C LEU A 41 -2.60 -10.70 2.53
N ILE A 42 -2.96 -11.90 2.98
CA ILE A 42 -3.60 -12.92 2.15
C ILE A 42 -5.08 -12.93 2.49
N ILE A 43 -5.92 -12.84 1.46
CA ILE A 43 -7.38 -12.93 1.57
C ILE A 43 -7.89 -14.11 0.73
N ASP A 44 -9.09 -14.55 1.08
CA ASP A 44 -9.85 -15.60 0.40
C ASP A 44 -11.28 -15.06 0.22
N ASP A 45 -11.75 -15.00 -1.02
CA ASP A 45 -13.12 -14.66 -1.39
C ASP A 45 -14.08 -15.86 -1.36
N GLY A 46 -13.58 -17.01 -0.90
CA GLY A 46 -14.35 -18.22 -0.64
C GLY A 46 -14.32 -19.19 -1.84
N PRO A 47 -15.37 -20.02 -2.01
CA PRO A 47 -15.40 -21.00 -3.10
C PRO A 47 -15.70 -20.39 -4.49
N SER A 48 -15.97 -19.09 -4.55
CA SER A 48 -16.27 -18.33 -5.77
C SER A 48 -15.05 -17.53 -6.21
N TYR A 49 -14.81 -17.46 -7.51
CA TYR A 49 -13.73 -16.68 -8.12
C TYR A 49 -14.15 -15.21 -8.34
N ASP A 50 -14.69 -14.55 -7.33
CA ASP A 50 -15.32 -13.22 -7.47
C ASP A 50 -14.27 -12.14 -7.75
N LEU A 51 -13.19 -12.09 -6.96
CA LEU A 51 -12.08 -11.16 -7.17
C LEU A 51 -11.35 -11.45 -8.47
N TYR A 52 -11.17 -12.72 -8.81
CA TYR A 52 -10.65 -13.09 -10.14
C TYR A 52 -11.56 -12.56 -11.24
N SER A 53 -12.88 -12.78 -11.16
CA SER A 53 -13.86 -12.31 -12.16
C SER A 53 -13.86 -10.79 -12.30
N MET A 54 -13.62 -10.06 -11.22
CA MET A 54 -13.52 -8.59 -11.24
C MET A 54 -12.20 -8.11 -11.86
N PHE A 55 -11.09 -8.76 -11.55
CA PHE A 55 -9.76 -8.18 -11.71
C PHE A 55 -8.84 -8.92 -12.69
N HIS A 56 -9.20 -10.10 -13.18
CA HIS A 56 -8.37 -10.86 -14.11
C HIS A 56 -7.96 -10.01 -15.34
N TYR A 57 -6.80 -10.37 -15.89
CA TYR A 57 -6.29 -9.83 -17.14
C TYR A 57 -5.93 -10.99 -18.06
N GLN A 58 -6.62 -11.08 -19.21
CA GLN A 58 -6.42 -12.14 -20.19
C GLN A 58 -6.57 -13.56 -19.63
N ASP A 59 -7.53 -13.75 -18.72
CA ASP A 59 -7.85 -15.06 -18.11
C ASP A 59 -6.65 -15.75 -17.43
N ALA A 60 -5.67 -14.97 -16.94
CA ALA A 60 -4.42 -15.50 -16.43
C ALA A 60 -4.36 -15.60 -14.90
N PHE A 61 -3.72 -16.67 -14.42
CA PHE A 61 -3.29 -16.85 -13.03
C PHE A 61 -1.75 -16.92 -12.97
N PRO A 62 -1.07 -16.12 -12.12
CA PRO A 62 -1.61 -14.98 -11.38
C PRO A 62 -1.85 -13.76 -12.30
N THR A 63 -2.85 -12.94 -11.93
CA THR A 63 -3.00 -11.57 -12.45
C THR A 63 -2.49 -10.59 -11.39
N HIS A 64 -1.72 -9.59 -11.79
CA HIS A 64 -1.34 -8.48 -10.92
C HIS A 64 -2.16 -7.25 -11.27
N VAL A 65 -2.71 -6.61 -10.24
CA VAL A 65 -3.52 -5.40 -10.36
C VAL A 65 -2.91 -4.33 -9.46
N LEU A 66 -2.67 -3.17 -10.05
CA LEU A 66 -2.20 -1.97 -9.36
C LEU A 66 -3.39 -1.02 -9.27
N ILE A 67 -3.73 -0.61 -8.06
CA ILE A 67 -4.84 0.29 -7.74
C ILE A 67 -4.23 1.54 -7.11
N ASP A 68 -4.62 2.72 -7.59
CA ASP A 68 -4.09 3.99 -7.12
C ASP A 68 -4.80 4.51 -5.85
N HIS A 69 -4.37 5.68 -5.36
CA HIS A 69 -4.94 6.33 -4.19
C HIS A 69 -6.39 6.83 -4.39
N ASN A 70 -6.90 6.85 -5.64
CA ASN A 70 -8.30 7.15 -5.95
C ASN A 70 -9.17 5.90 -6.01
N MET A 71 -8.62 4.73 -5.66
CA MET A 71 -9.27 3.42 -5.73
C MET A 71 -9.66 3.03 -7.16
N ILE A 72 -8.86 3.46 -8.15
CA ILE A 72 -9.03 3.11 -9.56
C ILE A 72 -7.91 2.17 -9.99
N VAL A 73 -8.25 1.19 -10.83
CA VAL A 73 -7.25 0.31 -11.44
C VAL A 73 -6.33 1.13 -12.34
N TYR A 74 -5.10 1.33 -11.91
CA TYR A 74 -4.04 2.01 -12.65
C TYR A 74 -3.45 1.10 -13.73
N HIS A 75 -3.20 -0.16 -13.39
CA HIS A 75 -2.66 -1.13 -14.33
C HIS A 75 -3.07 -2.57 -13.99
N LYS A 76 -3.18 -3.42 -15.01
CA LYS A 76 -3.34 -4.87 -14.85
C LYS A 76 -2.41 -5.61 -15.80
N GLY A 77 -1.85 -6.73 -15.37
CA GLY A 77 -1.00 -7.54 -16.23
C GLY A 77 -0.71 -8.93 -15.70
N ASN A 78 -0.37 -9.83 -16.61
CA ASN A 78 0.19 -11.14 -16.32
C ASN A 78 1.71 -11.09 -16.53
N GLY A 79 2.49 -11.63 -15.59
CA GLY A 79 3.96 -11.68 -15.74
C GLY A 79 4.67 -10.31 -15.82
N LEU A 80 4.13 -9.27 -15.16
CA LEU A 80 4.81 -7.97 -15.06
C LEU A 80 6.20 -8.12 -14.46
N SER A 81 7.20 -7.45 -15.07
CA SER A 81 8.56 -7.45 -14.55
C SER A 81 8.65 -6.61 -13.28
N THR A 82 9.52 -7.00 -12.34
CA THR A 82 9.77 -6.25 -11.10
C THR A 82 10.09 -4.78 -11.37
N TRP A 83 10.92 -4.51 -12.40
CA TRP A 83 11.28 -3.16 -12.78
C TRP A 83 10.06 -2.34 -13.21
N LEU A 84 9.23 -2.89 -14.10
CA LEU A 84 8.06 -2.18 -14.62
C LEU A 84 7.02 -1.94 -13.53
N THR A 85 6.77 -2.95 -12.69
CA THR A 85 5.86 -2.82 -11.54
C THR A 85 6.34 -1.73 -10.58
N ASN A 86 7.63 -1.66 -10.28
CA ASN A 86 8.18 -0.60 -9.42
C ASN A 86 8.05 0.79 -10.04
N GLN A 87 8.19 0.91 -11.37
CA GLN A 87 7.94 2.19 -12.06
C GLN A 87 6.47 2.61 -11.92
N TYR A 88 5.51 1.70 -12.15
CA TYR A 88 4.10 2.03 -11.97
C TYR A 88 3.74 2.38 -10.52
N ILE A 89 4.32 1.70 -9.53
CA ILE A 89 4.12 2.07 -8.12
C ILE A 89 4.68 3.47 -7.83
N GLN A 90 5.88 3.78 -8.33
CA GLN A 90 6.45 5.12 -8.18
C GLN A 90 5.57 6.18 -8.85
N GLU A 91 5.08 5.94 -10.07
CA GLU A 91 4.17 6.87 -10.76
C GLU A 91 2.86 7.10 -9.96
N MET A 92 2.28 6.04 -9.37
CA MET A 92 1.10 6.18 -8.51
C MET A 92 1.40 6.99 -7.24
N LEU A 93 2.59 6.83 -6.64
CA LEU A 93 3.03 7.62 -5.48
C LEU A 93 3.29 9.08 -5.85
N ASP A 94 3.91 9.34 -7.00
CA ASP A 94 4.16 10.70 -7.49
C ASP A 94 2.82 11.41 -7.76
N ASN A 95 1.86 10.72 -8.38
CA ASN A 95 0.51 11.24 -8.62
C ASN A 95 -0.32 11.41 -7.35
N CYS A 96 0.00 10.68 -6.28
CA CYS A 96 -0.63 10.83 -4.97
C CYS A 96 -0.27 12.17 -4.28
N GLY A 97 0.87 12.77 -4.66
CA GLY A 97 1.27 14.09 -4.20
C GLY A 97 1.37 14.18 -2.67
N GLU A 98 0.75 15.21 -2.10
CA GLU A 98 0.79 15.45 -0.65
C GLU A 98 0.15 14.33 0.18
N LEU A 99 -0.78 13.54 -0.38
CA LEU A 99 -1.41 12.43 0.35
C LEU A 99 -0.44 11.29 0.67
N CYS A 100 0.57 11.09 -0.19
CA CYS A 100 1.64 10.11 -0.01
C CYS A 100 2.96 10.77 0.39
N SER A 101 2.92 12.04 0.79
CA SER A 101 4.01 12.75 1.42
C SER A 101 3.63 12.97 2.87
N TRP A 102 4.24 12.23 3.79
CA TRP A 102 4.09 12.58 5.21
C TRP A 102 4.89 13.86 5.41
N ASN A 103 4.27 15.00 5.19
CA ASN A 103 4.88 16.27 5.49
C ASN A 103 4.67 16.57 6.99
N ALA A 104 5.35 15.78 7.81
CA ALA A 104 5.49 16.00 9.24
C ALA A 104 5.95 17.42 9.58
N SER A 105 6.66 18.07 8.64
CA SER A 105 7.15 19.44 8.78
C SER A 105 6.04 20.49 8.91
N THR A 106 4.78 20.20 8.56
CA THR A 106 3.66 21.10 8.89
C THR A 106 3.15 20.94 10.32
N ALA A 107 3.42 19.79 10.95
CA ALA A 107 3.07 19.49 12.33
C ALA A 107 4.25 19.75 13.30
N ASP A 108 5.47 19.87 12.79
CA ASP A 108 6.67 20.34 13.50
C ASP A 108 6.69 21.88 13.51
N ILE A 109 5.86 22.46 14.37
CA ILE A 109 5.62 23.90 14.44
C ILE A 109 6.83 24.62 15.04
N ASN A 110 7.55 23.95 15.94
CA ASN A 110 8.71 24.51 16.61
C ASN A 110 10.03 24.26 15.84
N PHE A 111 9.97 23.52 14.74
CA PHE A 111 11.08 23.16 13.86
C PHE A 111 12.24 22.42 14.57
N ASP A 112 11.94 21.63 15.61
CA ASP A 112 12.94 20.84 16.32
C ASP A 112 13.19 19.45 15.69
N GLY A 113 12.41 19.10 14.67
CA GLY A 113 12.52 17.84 13.93
C GLY A 113 11.71 16.69 14.53
N TYR A 114 10.95 16.91 15.61
CA TYR A 114 10.12 15.90 16.25
C TYR A 114 8.68 16.37 16.42
N ILE A 115 7.72 15.70 15.77
CA ILE A 115 6.31 15.93 16.09
C ILE A 115 6.01 15.37 17.48
N ASN A 116 5.78 16.26 18.45
CA ASN A 116 5.50 15.89 19.83
C ASN A 116 4.60 16.92 20.54
N ILE A 117 4.50 16.81 21.88
CA ILE A 117 3.63 17.70 22.66
C ILE A 117 4.05 19.18 22.59
N LEU A 118 5.33 19.46 22.31
CA LEU A 118 5.85 20.81 22.19
C LEU A 118 5.20 21.57 21.02
N ASP A 119 4.94 20.91 19.88
CA ASP A 119 4.25 21.51 18.74
C ASP A 119 2.81 21.90 19.06
N ILE A 120 2.10 21.05 19.82
CA ILE A 120 0.73 21.33 20.25
C ILE A 120 0.69 22.53 21.21
N ILE A 121 1.70 22.65 22.08
CA ILE A 121 1.82 23.81 22.99
C ILE A 121 2.05 25.08 22.18
N GLU A 122 2.93 25.05 21.17
CA GLU A 122 3.19 26.21 20.33
C GLU A 122 1.97 26.61 19.50
N LEU A 123 1.24 25.64 18.94
CA LEU A 123 -0.03 25.89 18.27
C LEU A 123 -1.05 26.56 19.19
N ALA A 124 -1.20 26.05 20.41
CA ALA A 124 -2.11 26.64 21.40
C ALA A 124 -1.71 28.09 21.73
N ASN A 125 -0.41 28.37 21.87
CA ASN A 125 0.07 29.73 22.10
C ASN A 125 -0.18 30.65 20.90
N ILE A 126 0.02 30.19 19.67
CA ILE A 126 -0.30 30.98 18.46
C ILE A 126 -1.79 31.36 18.47
N ILE A 127 -2.68 30.40 18.71
CA ILE A 127 -4.13 30.63 18.75
C ILE A 127 -4.51 31.61 19.88
N LEU A 128 -3.93 31.45 21.07
CA LEU A 128 -4.25 32.28 22.23
C LEU A 128 -3.65 33.70 22.14
N ASN A 129 -2.61 33.89 21.33
CA ASN A 129 -1.95 35.19 21.16
C ASN A 129 -2.48 36.00 19.97
N ASP A 130 -3.26 35.41 19.08
CA ASP A 130 -3.90 36.10 17.94
C ASP A 130 -5.14 36.94 18.34
N ASP A 131 -5.54 36.94 19.61
CA ASP A 131 -6.68 37.70 20.15
C ASP A 131 -6.32 39.15 20.59
N SER A 132 -5.29 39.80 20.01
CA SER A 132 -4.89 41.19 20.34
C SER A 132 -5.42 42.27 19.41
#